data_AF-A0AAV9YY66-F1
#
_entry.id   AF-A0AAV9YY66-F1
#
_cell.length_a   1.000
_cell.length_b   1.000
_cell.length_c   1.000
_cell.angle_alpha   90.00
_cell.angle_beta   90.00
_cell.angle_gamma   90.00
#
_symmetry.space_group_name_H-M   'P 1'
#
loop_
_entity.id
_entity.type
_entity.pdbx_description
1 polymer ?
#
loop_
_entity_poly.entity_id
_entity_poly.type
_entity_poly.pdbx_seq_one_letter_code
_entity_poly.pdbx_strand_id
1 'polypeptide(L)'
;YKVELRAIARVLVTSGCKEGKVGDLIQDIARVFGVDLDRAMSRRTVRRAVLEGLVASQVQLGVEMHYAEGHLTMSSDSTSRRKLNYQSHHIHMRVP
;
A
#
# COMPACT_ATOMS: atom_id res chain seq x y z
N TYR A 1 -3.66 -15.92 1.46
CA TYR A 1 -2.99 -15.56 0.20
C TYR A 1 -1.52 -15.34 0.50
N LYS A 2 -0.64 -15.86 -0.36
CA LYS A 2 0.82 -15.68 -0.25
C LYS A 2 1.19 -14.19 -0.27
N VAL A 3 2.36 -13.87 0.27
CA VAL A 3 2.86 -12.48 0.36
C VAL A 3 2.98 -11.86 -1.03
N GLU A 4 3.42 -12.62 -2.05
CA GLU A 4 3.55 -12.15 -3.44
C GLU A 4 2.21 -11.71 -4.02
N LEU A 5 1.15 -12.53 -3.86
CA LEU A 5 -0.20 -12.18 -4.34
C LEU A 5 -0.76 -10.94 -3.64
N ARG A 6 -0.48 -10.78 -2.34
CA ARG A 6 -0.85 -9.55 -1.60
C ARG A 6 -0.08 -8.34 -2.13
N ALA A 7 1.19 -8.50 -2.50
CA ALA A 7 1.98 -7.44 -3.11
C ALA A 7 1.42 -7.02 -4.47
N ILE A 8 1.10 -7.98 -5.35
CA ILE A 8 0.45 -7.71 -6.64
C ILE A 8 -0.88 -6.98 -6.44
N ALA A 9 -1.72 -7.45 -5.50
CA ALA A 9 -2.99 -6.80 -5.18
C ALA A 9 -2.80 -5.34 -4.73
N ARG A 10 -1.77 -5.04 -3.93
CA ARG A 10 -1.43 -3.65 -3.55
C ARG A 10 -1.04 -2.82 -4.77
N VAL A 11 -0.15 -3.33 -5.61
CA VAL A 11 0.32 -2.63 -6.82
C VAL A 11 -0.87 -2.26 -7.71
N LEU A 12 -1.77 -3.22 -7.99
CA LEU A 12 -2.96 -2.98 -8.80
C LEU A 12 -3.86 -1.89 -8.21
N VAL A 13 -4.10 -1.90 -6.90
CA VAL A 13 -4.90 -0.85 -6.24
C VAL A 13 -4.20 0.51 -6.34
N THR A 14 -2.89 0.58 -6.11
CA THR A 14 -2.13 1.84 -6.23
C THR A 14 -2.06 2.34 -7.67
N SER A 15 -2.15 1.46 -8.66
CA SER A 15 -2.27 1.81 -10.08
C SER A 15 -3.69 2.25 -10.49
N GLY A 16 -4.64 2.31 -9.55
CA GLY A 16 -6.00 2.81 -9.78
C GLY A 16 -7.05 1.71 -10.06
N CYS A 17 -6.69 0.43 -9.93
CA CYS A 17 -7.67 -0.64 -10.09
C CYS A 17 -8.66 -0.65 -8.92
N LYS A 18 -9.96 -0.76 -9.23
CA LYS A 18 -11.02 -0.89 -8.21
C LYS A 18 -10.82 -2.18 -7.41
N GLU A 19 -10.76 -2.08 -6.08
CA GLU A 19 -10.41 -3.21 -5.18
C GLU A 19 -11.35 -4.43 -5.35
N GLY A 20 -12.61 -4.18 -5.71
CA GLY A 20 -13.59 -5.24 -5.97
C GLY A 20 -13.38 -6.01 -7.28
N LYS A 21 -12.48 -5.54 -8.15
CA LYS A 21 -12.11 -6.17 -9.43
C LYS A 21 -10.70 -6.73 -9.46
N VAL A 22 -9.88 -6.41 -8.46
CA VAL A 22 -8.50 -6.90 -8.35
C VAL A 22 -8.42 -8.42 -8.24
N GLY A 23 -9.35 -9.06 -7.53
CA GLY A 23 -9.40 -10.52 -7.45
C GLY A 23 -9.63 -11.19 -8.79
N ASP A 24 -10.62 -10.72 -9.55
CA ASP A 24 -10.95 -11.20 -10.90
C ASP A 24 -9.75 -10.98 -11.84
N LEU A 25 -9.16 -9.78 -11.81
CA LEU A 25 -8.01 -9.43 -12.65
C LEU A 25 -6.79 -10.33 -12.38
N ILE A 26 -6.51 -10.66 -11.11
CA ILE A 26 -5.44 -11.58 -10.76
C ILE A 26 -5.71 -12.98 -11.32
N GLN A 27 -6.96 -13.46 -11.31
CA GLN A 27 -7.32 -14.74 -11.91
C GLN A 27 -7.17 -14.73 -13.43
N ASP A 28 -7.63 -13.67 -14.09
CA ASP A 28 -7.51 -13.52 -15.54
C ASP A 28 -6.03 -13.51 -15.97
N ILE A 29 -5.18 -12.78 -15.25
CA ILE A 29 -3.73 -12.78 -15.47
C ILE A 29 -3.14 -14.18 -15.24
N ALA A 30 -3.48 -14.84 -14.13
CA ALA A 30 -2.96 -16.18 -13.84
C ALA A 30 -3.32 -17.19 -14.94
N ARG A 31 -4.55 -17.12 -15.47
CA ARG A 31 -5.02 -17.97 -16.56
C ARG A 31 -4.21 -17.76 -17.85
N VAL A 32 -3.85 -16.51 -18.17
CA VAL A 32 -2.97 -16.20 -19.32
C VAL A 32 -1.60 -16.87 -19.17
N PHE A 33 -1.09 -16.99 -17.94
CA PHE A 33 0.16 -17.67 -17.64
C PHE A 33 0.00 -19.19 -17.41
N GLY A 34 -1.18 -19.77 -17.65
CA GLY A 34 -1.44 -21.21 -17.48
C GLY A 34 -1.53 -21.67 -16.02
N VAL A 35 -1.70 -20.74 -15.08
CA VAL A 35 -1.88 -21.04 -13.66
C VAL A 35 -3.36 -20.92 -13.31
N ASP A 36 -3.93 -21.98 -12.73
CA ASP A 36 -5.27 -21.92 -12.17
C ASP A 36 -5.20 -21.53 -10.68
N LEU A 37 -6.04 -20.58 -10.28
CA LEU A 37 -6.12 -20.11 -8.91
C LEU A 37 -7.46 -20.53 -8.31
N ASP A 38 -7.42 -21.43 -7.33
CA ASP A 38 -8.60 -22.00 -6.67
C ASP A 38 -9.64 -20.97 -6.20
N ARG A 39 -9.22 -19.74 -5.88
CA ARG A 39 -10.11 -18.67 -5.42
C ARG A 39 -9.62 -17.27 -5.77
N ALA A 40 -10.58 -16.38 -6.04
CA ALA A 40 -10.36 -14.96 -6.24
C ALA A 40 -10.26 -14.20 -4.92
N MET A 41 -9.39 -13.18 -4.86
CA MET A 41 -9.31 -12.30 -3.69
C MET A 41 -10.60 -11.46 -3.57
N SER A 42 -11.34 -11.62 -2.48
CA SER A 42 -12.49 -10.76 -2.22
C SER A 42 -12.08 -9.30 -1.99
N ARG A 43 -12.99 -8.35 -2.27
CA ARG A 43 -12.78 -6.92 -2.00
C ARG A 43 -12.24 -6.65 -0.58
N ARG A 44 -12.81 -7.34 0.42
CA ARG A 44 -12.38 -7.24 1.82
C ARG A 44 -10.92 -7.65 1.99
N THR A 45 -10.52 -8.75 1.35
CA THR A 45 -9.15 -9.28 1.42
C THR A 45 -8.16 -8.35 0.74
N VAL A 46 -8.51 -7.81 -0.44
CA VAL A 46 -7.69 -6.82 -1.15
C VAL A 46 -7.48 -5.58 -0.27
N ARG A 47 -8.56 -5.03 0.31
CA ARG A 47 -8.48 -3.88 1.22
C ARG A 47 -7.60 -4.16 2.45
N ARG A 48 -7.65 -5.37 3.01
CA ARG A 48 -6.77 -5.76 4.11
C ARG A 48 -5.31 -5.85 3.67
N ALA A 49 -5.03 -6.41 2.50
CA ALA A 49 -3.67 -6.45 1.97
C ALA A 49 -3.06 -5.04 1.78
N VAL A 50 -3.87 -4.05 1.36
CA VAL A 50 -3.47 -2.64 1.26
C VAL A 50 -3.20 -2.04 2.64
N LEU A 51 -4.11 -2.23 3.60
CA LEU A 51 -3.94 -1.72 4.96
C LEU A 51 -2.71 -2.33 5.66
N GLU A 52 -2.50 -3.63 5.52
CA GLU A 52 -1.32 -4.32 6.05
C GLU A 52 -0.03 -3.74 5.47
N GLY A 53 -0.02 -3.45 4.15
CA GLY A 53 1.13 -2.80 3.50
C GLY A 53 1.40 -1.39 4.02
N LEU A 54 0.35 -0.60 4.27
CA LEU A 54 0.48 0.74 4.85
C LEU A 54 1.04 0.69 6.27
N VAL A 55 0.55 -0.21 7.11
CA VAL A 55 1.07 -0.37 8.48
C VAL A 55 2.54 -0.80 8.45
N ALA A 56 2.89 -1.75 7.58
CA ALA A 56 4.27 -2.18 7.41
C ALA A 56 5.19 -1.02 6.99
N SER A 57 4.75 -0.16 6.05
CA SER A 57 5.54 1.02 5.65
C SER A 57 5.68 2.05 6.76
N GLN A 58 4.66 2.22 7.61
CA GLN A 58 4.74 3.11 8.77
C GLN A 58 5.71 2.59 9.84
N VAL A 59 5.70 1.28 10.11
CA VAL A 59 6.66 0.65 11.03
C VAL A 59 8.08 0.78 10.49
N GLN A 60 8.30 0.51 9.21
CA GLN A 60 9.60 0.68 8.56
C GLN A 60 10.10 2.12 8.68
N LEU A 61 9.24 3.10 8.35
CA LEU A 61 9.57 4.51 8.49
C LEU A 61 9.93 4.87 9.94
N GLY A 62 9.20 4.35 10.92
CA GLY A 62 9.49 4.57 12.34
C GLY A 62 10.85 4.00 12.77
N VAL A 63 11.23 2.83 12.25
CA VAL A 63 12.55 2.23 12.48
C VAL A 63 13.65 3.10 11.85
N GLU A 64 13.47 3.51 10.59
CA GLU A 64 14.44 4.36 9.90
C GLU A 64 14.60 5.71 10.60
N MET A 65 13.51 6.33 11.08
CA MET A 65 13.56 7.56 11.88
C MET A 65 14.29 7.36 13.22
N HIS A 66 14.14 6.20 13.86
CA HIS A 66 14.82 5.89 15.13
C HIS A 66 16.33 5.76 14.96
N TYR A 67 16.77 5.18 13.84
CA TYR A 67 18.19 4.96 13.54
C TYR A 67 18.83 6.04 12.65
N ALA A 68 18.08 7.04 12.20
CA ALA A 68 18.60 8.11 11.35
C ALA A 68 19.69 8.90 12.08
N GLU A 69 20.89 8.92 11.52
CA GLU A 69 22.01 9.72 12.03
C GLU A 69 21.93 11.15 11.49
N GLY A 70 21.84 12.14 12.39
CA GLY A 70 21.83 13.56 12.06
C GLY A 70 20.47 14.24 12.19
N HIS A 71 20.23 15.27 11.38
CA HIS A 71 19.00 16.07 11.48
C HIS A 71 17.86 15.47 10.64
N LEU A 72 16.68 15.40 11.24
CA LEU A 72 15.43 15.05 10.58
C LEU A 72 14.66 16.34 10.27
N THR A 73 14.33 16.57 9.00
CA THR A 73 13.50 17.71 8.58
C THR A 73 12.10 17.24 8.25
N MET A 74 11.10 17.81 8.93
CA MET A 74 9.69 17.54 8.66
C MET A 74 9.06 18.77 8.00
N SER A 75 8.32 18.54 6.93
CA SER A 75 7.41 19.52 6.35
C SER A 75 5.99 18.94 6.31
N SER A 76 5.01 19.81 6.39
CA SER A 76 3.61 19.42 6.25
C SER A 76 2.91 20.35 5.28
N ASP A 77 2.00 19.78 4.50
CA ASP A 77 1.08 20.54 3.65
C ASP A 77 -0.34 20.18 4.04
N SER A 78 -1.20 21.18 4.15
CA SER A 78 -2.57 21.04 4.65
C SER A 78 -3.55 21.77 3.76
N THR A 79 -4.56 21.06 3.28
CA THR A 79 -5.67 21.62 2.52
C THR A 79 -7.00 21.26 3.18
N SER A 80 -7.90 22.23 3.36
CA SER A 80 -9.25 21.99 3.87
C SER A 80 -10.25 21.83 2.72
N ARG A 81 -11.09 20.79 2.75
CA ARG A 81 -12.21 20.60 1.81
C ARG A 81 -13.45 20.15 2.54
N ARG A 82 -14.55 20.91 2.41
CA ARG A 82 -15.85 20.64 3.07
C ARG A 82 -15.72 20.46 4.60
N LYS A 83 -14.97 21.35 5.27
CA LYS A 83 -14.69 21.29 6.72
C LYS A 83 -13.88 20.06 7.17
N LEU A 84 -13.29 19.31 6.23
CA LEU A 84 -12.33 18.24 6.52
C LEU A 84 -10.92 18.71 6.17
N ASN A 85 -9.97 18.54 7.08
CA ASN A 85 -8.56 18.84 6.84
C ASN A 85 -7.87 17.60 6.28
N TYR A 86 -7.19 17.80 5.15
CA TYR A 86 -6.32 16.82 4.54
C TYR A 86 -4.90 17.29 4.78
N GLN A 87 -4.17 16.54 5.60
CA GLN A 87 -2.79 16.83 5.95
C GLN A 87 -1.89 15.77 5.35
N SER A 88 -0.86 16.21 4.67
CA SER A 88 0.26 15.38 4.24
C SER A 88 1.50 15.78 5.03
N HIS A 89 2.32 14.79 5.35
CA HIS A 89 3.58 14.98 6.07
C HIS A 89 4.68 14.40 5.19
N HIS A 90 5.76 15.15 5.05
CA HIS A 90 6.96 14.74 4.34
C HIS A 90 8.14 14.80 5.30
N ILE A 91 8.94 13.74 5.30
CA ILE A 91 10.10 13.60 6.16
C ILE A 91 11.32 13.42 5.27
N HIS A 92 12.31 14.30 5.45
CA HIS A 92 13.63 14.16 4.84
C HIS A 92 14.62 13.79 5.94
N MET A 93 15.26 12.63 5.77
CA MET A 93 16.23 12.08 6.72
C MET A 93 17.30 11.29 5.98
N ARG A 94 18.50 11.21 6.58
CA ARG A 94 19.54 10.30 6.12
C ARG A 94 19.23 8.90 6.66
N VAL A 95 18.94 7.97 5.77
CA VAL A 95 18.68 6.57 6.13
C VAL A 95 20.03 5.85 6.29
N PRO A 96 20.18 4.92 7.26
CA PRO A 96 21.39 4.11 7.45
C PRO A 96 21.83 3.35 6.20
#